data_AF-A0A9P5S7X1-F1
#
_entry.id   AF-A0A9P5S7X1-F1
#
_cell.length_a   1.000
_cell.length_b   1.000
_cell.length_c   1.000
_cell.angle_alpha   90.00
_cell.angle_beta   90.00
_cell.angle_gamma   90.00
#
_symmetry.space_group_name_H-M   'P 1'
#
loop_
_entity.id
_entity.type
_entity.pdbx_description
1 polymer ?
#
loop_
_entity_poly.entity_id
_entity_poly.type
_entity_poly.pdbx_seq_one_letter_code
_entity_poly.pdbx_strand_id
1 'polypeptide(L)' 'MPCEISQPKFKARAVGASASLLKGIPVNDVTTQGNWSSPAIVEEFYRLSRA' A
#
# COMPACT_ATOMS: atom_id res chain seq x y z
N MET A 1 16.13 -8.98 29.30
CA MET A 1 14.94 -8.56 28.55
C MET A 1 15.11 -9.05 27.12
N PRO A 2 14.29 -9.99 26.62
CA PRO A 2 14.38 -10.36 25.21
C PRO A 2 13.95 -9.14 24.39
N CYS A 3 14.79 -8.72 23.43
CA CYS A 3 14.40 -7.75 22.43
C CYS A 3 13.30 -8.37 21.58
N GLU A 4 12.04 -8.04 21.88
CA GLU A 4 10.94 -8.30 20.95
C GLU A 4 11.31 -7.62 19.64
N ILE A 5 11.55 -8.43 18.60
CA ILE A 5 11.66 -7.95 17.23
C ILE A 5 10.23 -7.52 16.86
N SER A 6 9.84 -6.34 17.34
CA SER A 6 8.62 -5.63 16.95
C SER A 6 8.67 -5.56 15.44
N GLN A 7 7.76 -6.29 14.77
CA GLN A 7 7.65 -6.26 13.32
C GLN A 7 7.73 -4.80 12.83
N PRO A 8 8.45 -4.52 11.73
CA PRO A 8 8.61 -3.14 11.28
C PRO A 8 7.21 -2.56 11.10
N LYS A 9 6.91 -1.47 11.83
CA LYS A 9 5.63 -0.78 11.71
C LYS A 9 5.49 -0.35 10.26
N PHE A 10 4.74 -1.12 9.48
CA PHE A 10 4.46 -0.77 8.09
C PHE A 10 3.85 0.63 8.10
N LYS A 11 4.31 1.49 7.19
CA LYS A 11 3.78 2.85 7.10
C LYS A 11 2.27 2.76 6.88
N ALA A 12 1.47 3.47 7.68
CA ALA A 12 0.01 3.41 7.59
C ALA A 12 -0.51 3.67 6.16
N ARG A 13 0.17 4.56 5.41
CA ARG A 13 -0.09 4.83 3.99
C ARG A 13 0.05 3.58 3.11
N ALA A 14 1.06 2.74 3.38
CA ALA A 14 1.28 1.50 2.64
C ALA A 14 0.18 0.48 2.92
N VAL A 15 -0.18 0.31 4.20
CA VAL A 15 -1.23 -0.61 4.64
C VAL A 15 -2.60 -0.21 4.09
N GLY A 16 -2.92 1.09 4.12
CA GLY A 16 -4.18 1.60 3.60
C GLY A 16 -4.30 1.42 2.08
N ALA A 17 -3.23 1.70 1.34
CA ALA A 17 -3.21 1.53 -0.12
C ALA A 17 -3.38 0.05 -0.51
N SER A 18 -2.61 -0.86 0.10
CA SER A 18 -2.72 -2.29 -0.20
C SER A 18 -4.07 -2.89 0.21
N ALA A 19 -4.61 -2.52 1.37
CA ALA A 19 -5.94 -2.96 1.80
C ALA A 19 -7.06 -2.46 0.88
N SER A 20 -6.93 -1.23 0.35
CA SER A 20 -7.88 -0.66 -0.61
C SER A 20 -7.86 -1.43 -1.94
N LEU A 21 -6.67 -1.75 -2.44
CA LEU A 21 -6.50 -2.54 -3.65
C LEU A 21 -7.03 -3.98 -3.49
N LEU A 22 -6.83 -4.61 -2.33
CA LEU A 22 -7.41 -5.92 -2.02
C LEU A 22 -8.94 -5.93 -2.02
N LYS A 23 -9.56 -4.80 -1.70
CA LYS A 23 -11.03 -4.62 -1.76
C LYS A 23 -11.54 -4.34 -3.18
N GLY A 24 -10.66 -4.32 -4.17
CA GLY A 24 -11.01 -4.05 -5.57
C GLY A 24 -11.21 -2.56 -5.88
N ILE A 25 -10.75 -1.65 -5.01
CA ILE A 25 -10.79 -0.22 -5.31
C ILE A 25 -9.87 0.06 -6.51
N PRO A 26 -10.33 0.82 -7.53
CA PRO A 26 -9.50 1.15 -8.68
C PRO A 26 -8.20 1.84 -8.29
N VAL A 27 -7.11 1.53 -9.00
CA VAL A 27 -5.80 2.16 -8.78
C VAL A 27 -5.90 3.69 -8.88
N ASN A 28 -6.67 4.20 -9.85
CA ASN A 28 -6.88 5.64 -10.02
C ASN A 28 -7.44 6.28 -8.74
N ASP A 29 -8.45 5.68 -8.11
CA ASP A 29 -9.04 6.23 -6.89
C ASP A 29 -8.06 6.19 -5.72
N VAL A 30 -7.31 5.10 -5.57
CA VAL A 30 -6.23 4.99 -4.57
C VAL A 30 -5.14 6.04 -4.80
N THR A 31 -4.83 6.34 -6.06
CA THR A 31 -3.80 7.31 -6.44
C THR A 31 -4.23 8.74 -6.14
N THR A 32 -5.48 9.08 -6.45
CA THR A 32 -6.06 10.40 -6.18
C THR A 32 -6.22 10.63 -4.68
N GLN A 33 -6.83 9.68 -3.95
CA GLN A 33 -7.07 9.82 -2.50
C GLN A 33 -5.76 9.76 -1.70
N GLY A 34 -4.81 8.94 -2.14
CA GLY A 34 -3.51 8.84 -1.51
C GLY A 34 -2.54 9.96 -1.89
N ASN A 35 -2.95 10.94 -2.71
CA ASN A 35 -2.11 12.03 -3.22
C ASN A 35 -0.75 11.53 -3.74
N TRP A 36 -0.80 10.55 -4.63
CA TRP A 36 0.39 9.98 -5.27
C TRP A 36 0.77 10.81 -6.48
N SER A 37 2.07 11.00 -6.70
CA SER A 37 2.58 11.74 -7.86
C SER A 37 2.36 11.01 -9.19
N SER A 38 2.17 9.69 -9.15
CA SER A 38 1.90 8.88 -10.34
C SER A 38 1.21 7.57 -9.97
N PRO A 39 0.28 7.07 -10.81
CA PRO A 39 -0.31 5.74 -10.64
C PRO A 39 0.71 4.61 -10.73
N ALA A 40 1.80 4.80 -11.47
CA ALA A 40 2.86 3.80 -11.62
C ALA A 40 3.46 3.41 -10.26
N ILE A 41 3.56 4.33 -9.30
CA ILE A 41 4.08 4.06 -7.95
C ILE A 41 3.15 3.10 -7.20
N VAL A 42 1.84 3.28 -7.34
CA VAL A 42 0.85 2.41 -6.71
C VAL A 42 0.86 1.03 -7.37
N GLU A 43 0.99 0.98 -8.69
CA GLU A 43 1.09 -0.29 -9.42
C GLU A 43 2.37 -1.07 -9.13
N GLU A 44 3.51 -0.39 -9.01
CA GLU A 44 4.81 -1.03 -8.82
C GLU A 44 5.00 -1.58 -7.39
N PHE A 45 4.58 -0.82 -6.38
CA PHE A 45 4.92 -1.13 -4.98
C PHE A 45 3.76 -1.69 -4.15
N TYR A 46 2.50 -1.52 -4.59
CA TYR A 46 1.33 -1.84 -3.77
C TYR A 46 0.34 -2.79 -4.42
N ARG A 47 0.52 -3.11 -5.72
CA ARG A 47 -0.30 -4.09 -6.42
C ARG A 47 0.16 -5.50 -6.03
N LEU A 48 -0.66 -6.19 -5.24
CA LEU A 48 -0.32 -7.49 -4.64
C LEU A 48 -0.39 -8.67 -5.64
N SER A 49 -0.83 -8.42 -6.86
CA SER A 49 -0.91 -9.42 -7.93
C SER A 49 -0.18 -8.91 -9.18
N ARG A 50 1.09 -9.27 -9.32
CA ARG A 50 1.72 -9.42 -10.63
C ARG A 50 1.83 -10.93 -10.85
N ALA A 51 0.83 -11.49 -11.51
CA ALA A 51 0.94 -12.83 -12.10
C ALA A 51 1.88 -12.74 -13.31
#